data_AF-A0AAD8EBK7-F1
#
_entry.id   AF-A0AAD8EBK7-F1
#
_cell.length_a   1.000
_cell.length_b   1.000
_cell.length_c   1.000
_cell.angle_alpha   90.00
_cell.angle_beta   90.00
_cell.angle_gamma   90.00
#
_symmetry.space_group_name_H-M   'P 1'
#
loop_
_entity.id
_entity.type
_entity.pdbx_description
1 polymer ?
#
loop_
_entity_poly.entity_id
_entity_poly.type
_entity_poly.pdbx_seq_one_letter_code
_entity_poly.pdbx_strand_id
1 'polypeptide(L)' 'MKDPCRDKKCLYGARCVPSIDGRTATCECPTRCPAYGDHVESRPVCGSDGIDYRDQCELRKAACAASADVTVRFHGKC' A
#
# COMPACT_ATOMS: atom_id res chain seq x y z
N MET A 1 -6.07 -22.13 -13.38
CA MET A 1 -6.73 -20.99 -12.71
C MET A 1 -5.83 -19.78 -12.90
N LYS A 2 -6.32 -18.68 -13.49
CA LYS A 2 -5.54 -17.43 -13.64
C LYS A 2 -5.76 -16.62 -12.38
N ASP A 3 -4.68 -16.21 -11.70
CA ASP A 3 -4.78 -15.37 -10.53
C ASP A 3 -5.25 -13.97 -10.97
N PRO A 4 -6.44 -13.50 -10.53
CA PRO A 4 -7.01 -12.25 -11.02
C PRO A 4 -6.24 -11.00 -10.57
N CYS A 5 -5.29 -11.16 -9.64
CA CYS A 5 -4.37 -10.10 -9.22
C CYS A 5 -3.04 -10.07 -9.97
N ARG A 6 -2.72 -11.08 -10.78
CA ARG A 6 -1.41 -11.21 -11.45
C ARG A 6 -1.07 -10.03 -12.36
N ASP A 7 -2.04 -9.58 -13.15
CA ASP A 7 -1.87 -8.48 -14.10
C ASP A 7 -2.55 -7.17 -13.63
N LYS A 8 -3.16 -7.18 -12.44
CA LYS A 8 -3.92 -6.05 -11.93
C LYS A 8 -3.04 -5.13 -11.09
N LYS A 9 -2.68 -3.97 -11.65
CA LYS A 9 -2.00 -2.89 -10.92
C LYS A 9 -3.02 -2.00 -10.22
N CYS A 10 -3.01 -2.02 -8.90
CA CYS A 10 -3.82 -1.12 -8.09
C CYS A 10 -3.07 0.20 -7.85
N LEU A 11 -3.79 1.32 -7.90
CA LEU A 11 -3.25 2.67 -7.74
C LEU A 11 -3.26 3.09 -6.25
N TYR A 12 -2.49 4.14 -5.93
CA TYR A 12 -2.54 4.81 -4.63
C TYR A 12 -2.20 3.89 -3.43
N GLY A 13 -1.40 2.84 -3.67
CA GLY A 13 -1.05 1.88 -2.61
C GLY A 13 -2.17 0.89 -2.24
N ALA A 14 -3.28 0.85 -2.98
CA ALA A 14 -4.31 -0.16 -2.80
C ALA A 14 -3.74 -1.57 -3.05
N ARG A 15 -4.24 -2.55 -2.31
CA ARG A 15 -3.86 -3.95 -2.48
C ARG A 15 -4.91 -4.67 -3.31
N CYS A 16 -4.44 -5.52 -4.22
CA CYS A 16 -5.32 -6.38 -4.98
C CYS A 16 -5.86 -7.51 -4.09
N VAL A 17 -7.17 -7.63 -3.99
CA VAL A 17 -7.87 -8.66 -3.22
C VAL A 17 -8.71 -9.49 -4.21
N PRO A 18 -8.43 -10.79 -4.39
CA PRO A 18 -9.25 -11.66 -5.23
C PRO A 18 -10.63 -11.84 -4.58
N SER A 19 -11.68 -11.87 -5.41
CA SER A 19 -13.04 -12.20 -4.95
C SER A 19 -13.11 -13.66 -4.52
N ILE A 20 -14.11 -14.00 -3.69
CA ILE A 20 -14.32 -15.35 -3.17
C ILE A 20 -14.44 -16.39 -4.30
N ASP A 21 -15.05 -16.01 -5.41
CA ASP A 21 -15.20 -16.84 -6.61
C ASP A 21 -13.88 -17.07 -7.39
N GLY A 22 -12.80 -16.36 -7.03
CA GLY A 22 -11.49 -16.44 -7.69
C GLY A 22 -11.46 -15.98 -9.15
N ARG A 23 -12.56 -15.42 -9.66
CA ARG A 23 -12.71 -14.97 -11.06
C ARG A 23 -12.38 -13.49 -11.26
N THR A 24 -12.64 -12.69 -10.24
CA THR A 24 -12.45 -11.24 -10.24
C THR A 24 -11.50 -10.85 -9.12
N ALA A 25 -10.94 -9.66 -9.22
CA ALA A 25 -10.20 -9.04 -8.13
C ALA A 25 -10.60 -7.59 -7.98
N THR A 26 -10.53 -7.08 -6.77
CA THR A 26 -10.87 -5.70 -6.40
C THR A 26 -9.61 -5.03 -5.85
N CYS A 27 -9.48 -3.72 -6.05
CA CYS A 27 -8.41 -2.96 -5.42
C CYS A 27 -8.99 -2.34 -4.16
N GLU A 28 -8.47 -2.73 -3.01
CA GLU A 28 -8.96 -2.25 -1.71
C GLU A 28 -7.85 -1.53 -0.97
N CYS A 29 -8.20 -0.40 -0.34
CA CYS A 29 -7.26 0.35 0.48
C CYS A 29 -6.90 -0.46 1.73
N PRO A 30 -5.62 -0.52 2.12
CA PRO A 30 -5.23 -1.14 3.38
C PRO A 30 -5.87 -0.36 4.55
N THR A 31 -6.76 -1.02 5.29
CA THR A 31 -7.39 -0.44 6.50
C THR A 31 -6.54 -0.69 7.76
N ARG A 32 -5.82 -1.81 7.77
CA ARG A 32 -4.94 -2.23 8.86
C ARG A 32 -3.51 -2.36 8.38
N CYS A 33 -2.60 -1.74 9.13
CA CYS A 33 -1.17 -1.83 8.94
C CYS A 33 -0.56 -2.49 10.16
N PRO A 34 -0.36 -3.82 10.14
CA PRO A 34 0.30 -4.51 11.23
C PRO A 34 1.76 -4.05 11.32
N ALA A 35 2.12 -3.47 12.46
CA ALA A 35 3.52 -3.19 12.79
C ALA A 35 4.16 -4.48 13.28
N TYR A 36 5.01 -5.09 12.44
CA TYR A 36 5.72 -6.33 12.79
C TYR A 36 7.01 -6.05 13.60
N GLY A 37 7.04 -4.96 14.36
CA GLY A 37 8.20 -4.53 15.13
C GLY A 37 9.34 -4.08 14.22
N ASP A 38 10.45 -4.84 14.22
CA ASP A 38 11.72 -4.49 13.56
C ASP A 38 11.71 -4.74 12.04
N HIS A 39 10.57 -5.11 11.47
CA HIS A 39 10.44 -5.43 10.05
C HIS A 39 10.70 -4.18 9.19
N VAL A 40 11.38 -4.35 8.06
CA VAL A 40 11.76 -3.22 7.18
C VAL A 40 10.55 -2.41 6.69
N GLU A 41 9.41 -3.08 6.56
CA GLU A 41 8.12 -2.50 6.17
C GLU A 41 7.53 -1.59 7.26
N SER A 42 7.93 -1.77 8.53
CA SER A 42 7.50 -0.99 9.71
C SER A 42 8.44 0.17 10.03
N ARG A 43 9.48 0.38 9.21
CA ARG A 43 10.38 1.54 9.35
C ARG A 43 9.75 2.77 8.71
N PRO A 44 10.03 3.97 9.24
CA PRO A 44 9.55 5.21 8.65
C PRO A 44 10.04 5.38 7.22
N VAL A 45 9.20 5.99 6.39
CA VAL A 45 9.47 6.24 4.98
C VAL A 45 9.10 7.68 4.62
N CYS A 46 9.88 8.28 3.74
CA CYS A 46 9.60 9.60 3.19
C CYS A 46 8.71 9.42 1.96
N GLY A 47 7.55 10.08 1.95
CA GLY A 47 6.66 10.11 0.82
C GLY A 47 7.18 10.98 -0.31
N SER A 48 6.71 10.73 -1.53
CA SER A 48 6.98 11.56 -2.71
C SER A 48 6.41 12.97 -2.60
N ASP A 49 5.45 13.17 -1.69
CA ASP A 49 4.86 14.44 -1.28
C ASP A 49 5.70 15.20 -0.24
N GLY A 50 6.80 14.61 0.24
CA GLY A 50 7.66 15.21 1.27
C GLY A 50 7.12 15.04 2.68
N ILE A 51 6.15 14.14 2.89
CA ILE A 51 5.61 13.83 4.22
C ILE A 51 6.29 12.58 4.77
N ASP A 52 6.61 12.62 6.06
CA ASP A 52 7.06 11.45 6.82
C ASP A 52 5.91 10.53 7.17
N TYR A 53 5.99 9.28 6.73
CA TYR A 53 5.05 8.24 7.11
C TYR A 53 5.70 7.29 8.10
N ARG A 54 4.91 6.84 9.08
CA ARG A 54 5.36 5.87 10.11
C ARG A 54 5.91 4.60 9.49
N ASP A 55 5.30 4.15 8.41
CA ASP A 55 5.67 2.94 7.70
C ASP A 55 5.14 2.95 6.25
N GLN A 56 5.57 1.99 5.43
CA GLN A 56 5.15 1.90 4.03
C GLN A 56 3.65 1.62 3.88
N CYS A 57 3.04 0.90 4.83
CA CYS A 57 1.62 0.61 4.80
C CYS A 57 0.77 1.84 5.12
N GLU A 58 1.17 2.66 6.11
CA GLU A 58 0.52 3.91 6.47
C GLU A 58 0.62 4.92 5.32
N LEU A 59 1.75 4.97 4.60
CA LEU A 59 1.87 5.73 3.36
C LEU A 59 0.84 5.26 2.33
N ARG A 60 0.80 3.95 2.04
CA ARG A 60 -0.17 3.38 1.10
C ARG A 60 -1.62 3.63 1.50
N LYS A 61 -1.92 3.54 2.80
CA LYS A 61 -3.25 3.81 3.36
C LYS A 61 -3.64 5.27 3.18
N ALA A 62 -2.74 6.19 3.51
CA ALA A 62 -2.97 7.62 3.34
C ALA A 62 -3.13 7.99 1.86
N ALA A 63 -2.25 7.47 1.00
CA ALA A 63 -2.33 7.62 -0.45
C ALA A 63 -3.71 7.17 -0.97
N CYS A 64 -4.16 5.97 -0.57
CA CYS A 64 -5.43 5.41 -1.01
C CYS A 64 -6.63 6.19 -0.47
N ALA A 65 -6.59 6.61 0.81
CA ALA A 65 -7.65 7.38 1.44
C ALA A 65 -7.76 8.81 0.86
N ALA A 66 -6.63 9.42 0.51
CA ALA A 66 -6.57 10.73 -0.12
C ALA A 66 -6.73 10.68 -1.65
N SER A 67 -6.85 9.48 -2.24
CA SER A 67 -6.80 9.27 -3.71
C SER A 67 -5.61 9.98 -4.36
N ALA A 68 -4.46 9.99 -3.67
CA ALA A 68 -3.24 10.67 -4.05
C ALA A 68 -2.17 9.65 -4.47
N ASP A 69 -1.42 9.95 -5.53
CA ASP A 69 -0.33 9.08 -5.99
C ASP A 69 0.95 9.34 -5.19
N VAL A 70 0.89 9.00 -3.90
CA VAL A 70 2.03 9.08 -3.00
C VAL A 70 2.76 7.75 -3.03
N THR A 71 4.04 7.81 -3.35
CA THR A 71 4.95 6.66 -3.38
C THR A 71 6.07 6.86 -2.37
N VAL A 72 6.73 5.76 -1.98
CA VAL A 72 7.93 5.87 -1.15
C VAL A 72 9.03 6.52 -1.98
N ARG A 73 9.46 7.71 -1.56
CA ARG A 73 10.62 8.39 -2.14
C ARG A 73 11.91 7.74 -1.65
N PHE A 74 12.01 7.47 -0.36
CA PHE A 74 13.11 6.70 0.24
C PHE A 74 12.73 6.13 1.61
N HIS A 75 13.45 5.09 2.04
CA HIS A 75 13.28 4.47 3.35
C HIS A 75 14.07 5.26 4.42
N GLY A 76 13.38 5.83 5.39
CA GLY A 76 13.90 6.81 6.34
C GLY A 76 12.95 7.99 6.51
N LYS A 77 13.29 8.92 7.39
CA LYS A 77 12.58 10.20 7.50
C LYS A 77 13.10 11.19 6.45
N CYS A 78 12.18 11.97 5.88
CA CYS A 78 12.51 13.28 5.35
C CYS A 78 13.18 14.14 6.46
#